data_AF-A0A345BJR1-F1
#
_entry.id   AF-A0A345BJR1-F1
#
_cell.length_a   1.000
_cell.length_b   1.000
_cell.length_c   1.000
_cell.angle_alpha   90.00
_cell.angle_beta   90.00
_cell.angle_gamma   90.00
#
_symmetry.space_group_name_H-M   'P 1'
#
loop_
_entity.id
_entity.type
_entity.pdbx_description
1 polymer ?
#
loop_
_entity_poly.entity_id
_entity_poly.type
_entity_poly.pdbx_seq_one_letter_code
_entity_poly.pdbx_strand_id
1 'polypeptide(L)' 'NGANFILGLLEKNPTIANTVILLHPSNLGYQYVSGEFATKVIVTTGAQDELSIPGQVLSLANQLKKHFPVDFLLVDGG' A
#
# COMPACT_ATOMS: atom_id res chain seq x y z
N ASN A 1 -12.06 2.54 -0.02
CA ASN A 1 -12.06 1.90 1.32
C ASN A 1 -11.11 2.68 2.23
N GLY A 2 -10.99 2.31 3.52
CA GLY A 2 -10.11 3.00 4.48
C GLY A 2 -8.64 2.99 4.08
N ALA A 3 -8.14 1.88 3.51
CA ALA A 3 -6.76 1.79 3.03
C ALA A 3 -6.47 2.81 1.91
N ASN A 4 -7.40 2.99 0.97
CA ASN A 4 -7.26 3.96 -0.11
C ASN A 4 -7.35 5.43 0.37
N PHE A 5 -8.09 5.69 1.44
CA PHE A 5 -8.04 7.01 2.10
C PHE A 5 -6.65 7.31 2.63
N ILE A 6 -6.00 6.33 3.28
CA ILE A 6 -4.63 6.47 3.76
C ILE A 6 -3.63 6.62 2.61
N LEU A 7 -3.81 5.91 1.48
CA LEU A 7 -2.99 6.14 0.27
C LEU A 7 -3.07 7.60 -0.20
N GLY A 8 -4.26 8.20 -0.18
CA GLY A 8 -4.43 9.62 -0.49
C GLY A 8 -3.71 10.55 0.50
N LEU A 9 -3.71 10.21 1.79
CA LEU A 9 -2.94 10.97 2.79
C LEU A 9 -1.43 10.84 2.58
N LEU A 10 -0.94 9.62 2.31
CA LEU A 10 0.47 9.37 2.02
C LEU A 10 0.94 10.07 0.75
N GLU A 11 0.07 10.20 -0.25
CA GLU A 11 0.35 10.94 -1.48
C GLU A 11 0.65 12.42 -1.19
N LYS A 12 -0.08 13.03 -0.24
CA LYS A 12 0.08 14.45 0.11
C LYS A 12 1.14 14.68 1.19
N ASN A 13 1.27 13.75 2.13
CA ASN A 13 2.19 13.84 3.26
C ASN A 13 2.82 12.46 3.53
N PRO A 14 3.93 12.13 2.85
CA PRO A 14 4.54 10.80 2.93
C PRO A 14 5.16 10.50 4.31
N THR A 15 5.34 11.50 5.17
CA THR A 15 5.91 11.36 6.52
C THR A 15 4.87 11.53 7.64
N ILE A 16 3.58 11.43 7.32
CA ILE A 16 2.47 11.60 8.27
C ILE A 16 2.51 10.64 9.47
N ALA A 17 3.15 9.47 9.32
CA ALA A 17 3.29 8.47 10.37
C ALA A 17 4.61 7.70 10.20
N ASN A 18 5.10 7.07 11.27
CA ASN A 18 6.28 6.19 11.18
C ASN A 18 5.94 4.85 10.50
N THR A 19 4.71 4.38 10.63
CA THR A 19 4.24 3.14 10.02
C THR A 19 2.81 3.28 9.56
N VAL A 20 2.53 2.77 8.36
CA VAL A 20 1.20 2.71 7.76
C VAL A 20 0.87 1.27 7.42
N ILE A 21 -0.34 0.84 7.76
CA ILE A 21 -0.87 -0.49 7.44
C ILE A 21 -2.02 -0.31 6.45
N LEU A 22 -1.90 -0.94 5.29
CA LEU A 22 -2.89 -0.91 4.21
C LEU A 22 -3.51 -2.30 4.07
N LEU A 23 -4.71 -2.45 4.63
CA LEU A 23 -5.48 -3.68 4.57
C LEU A 23 -6.31 -3.70 3.28
N HIS A 24 -5.94 -4.56 2.34
CA HIS A 24 -6.65 -4.76 1.07
C HIS A 24 -6.86 -3.43 0.30
N PRO A 25 -5.78 -2.68 -0.01
CA PRO A 25 -5.90 -1.47 -0.81
C PRO A 25 -6.16 -1.81 -2.28
N SER A 26 -6.79 -0.90 -3.00
CA SER A 26 -6.95 -0.98 -4.45
C SER A 26 -5.91 -0.09 -5.13
N ASN A 27 -5.37 -0.54 -6.27
CA ASN A 27 -4.49 0.29 -7.08
C ASN A 27 -5.32 1.30 -7.90
N LEU A 28 -5.43 2.53 -7.40
CA LEU A 28 -6.19 3.62 -8.05
C LEU A 28 -5.28 4.67 -8.72
N GLY A 29 -4.00 4.36 -8.94
CA GLY A 29 -3.09 5.24 -9.69
C GLY A 29 -2.53 6.44 -8.93
N TYR A 30 -2.38 6.34 -7.59
CA TYR A 30 -1.76 7.38 -6.75
C TYR A 30 -0.33 7.72 -7.20
N GLN A 31 0.05 8.99 -7.09
CA GLN A 31 1.32 9.54 -7.56
C GLN A 31 2.13 10.11 -6.40
N TYR A 32 3.25 9.49 -6.07
CA TYR A 32 4.11 9.94 -4.98
C TYR A 32 5.19 10.89 -5.51
N VAL A 33 5.47 11.92 -4.71
CA VAL A 33 6.64 12.77 -4.93
C VAL A 33 7.92 11.93 -4.93
N SER A 34 8.85 12.26 -5.82
CA SER A 34 10.14 11.57 -5.90
C SER A 34 10.92 11.72 -4.59
N GLY A 35 11.50 10.61 -4.12
CA GLY A 35 12.28 10.56 -2.88
C GLY A 35 12.07 9.26 -2.13
N GLU A 36 12.95 9.00 -1.17
CA GLU A 36 12.84 7.90 -0.22
C GLU A 36 12.39 8.44 1.14
N PHE A 37 11.32 7.87 1.69
CA PHE A 37 10.72 8.27 2.95
C PHE A 37 10.89 7.17 3.98
N ALA A 38 11.26 7.54 5.20
CA ALA A 38 11.49 6.59 6.29
C ALA A 38 10.20 5.89 6.80
N THR A 39 9.02 6.37 6.39
CA THR A 39 7.73 5.78 6.73
C THR A 39 7.66 4.34 6.24
N LYS A 40 7.52 3.39 7.15
CA LYS A 40 7.33 1.98 6.81
C LYS A 40 5.89 1.75 6.34
N VAL A 41 5.70 1.01 5.25
CA VAL A 41 4.39 0.63 4.75
C VAL A 41 4.23 -0.88 4.79
N ILE A 42 3.13 -1.36 5.37
CA ILE A 42 2.75 -2.77 5.37
C ILE A 42 1.50 -2.89 4.50
N VAL A 43 1.56 -3.71 3.45
CA VAL A 43 0.45 -3.92 2.52
C VAL A 43 -0.02 -5.35 2.66
N THR A 44 -1.32 -5.57 2.86
CA THR A 44 -1.92 -6.90 2.94
C THR A 44 -2.98 -7.11 1.87
N THR A 45 -3.15 -8.36 1.42
CA THR A 45 -4.27 -8.78 0.57
C THR A 45 -4.60 -10.25 0.80
N GLY A 46 -5.83 -10.64 0.55
CA GLY A 46 -6.29 -12.03 0.67
C GLY A 46 -6.08 -12.79 -0.64
N ALA A 47 -5.62 -14.05 -0.61
CA ALA A 47 -5.37 -14.84 -1.81
C ALA A 47 -6.59 -15.03 -2.71
N GLN A 48 -7.79 -14.97 -2.12
CA GLN A 48 -9.08 -15.09 -2.80
C GLN A 48 -9.87 -13.77 -2.82
N ASP A 49 -9.22 -12.63 -2.59
CA ASP A 49 -9.90 -11.33 -2.62
C ASP A 49 -10.26 -10.94 -4.05
N GLU A 50 -11.55 -10.87 -4.34
CA GLU A 50 -12.09 -10.48 -5.65
C GLU A 50 -12.23 -8.96 -5.83
N LEU A 51 -12.22 -8.19 -4.74
CA LEU A 51 -12.38 -6.73 -4.76
C LEU A 51 -11.02 -6.02 -4.84
N SER A 52 -10.08 -6.45 -4.00
CA SER A 52 -8.70 -5.96 -4.01
C SER A 52 -7.79 -7.05 -4.54
N ILE A 53 -7.93 -7.29 -5.85
CA ILE A 53 -7.28 -8.38 -6.59
C ILE A 53 -5.77 -8.46 -6.23
N PRO A 54 -5.26 -9.60 -5.73
CA PRO A 54 -3.90 -9.70 -5.21
C PRO A 54 -2.80 -9.23 -6.16
N GLY A 55 -2.94 -9.51 -7.46
CA GLY A 55 -1.99 -9.03 -8.47
C GLY A 55 -1.93 -7.50 -8.57
N GLN A 56 -3.07 -6.82 -8.41
CA GLN A 56 -3.13 -5.36 -8.39
C GLN A 56 -2.55 -4.79 -7.10
N VAL A 57 -2.77 -5.45 -5.96
CA VAL A 57 -2.17 -5.06 -4.68
C VAL A 57 -0.65 -5.24 -4.71
N LEU A 58 -0.15 -6.34 -5.29
CA LEU A 58 1.28 -6.57 -5.47
C LEU A 58 1.91 -5.52 -6.39
N SER A 59 1.22 -5.16 -7.47
CA SER A 59 1.65 -4.07 -8.36
C SER A 59 1.77 -2.74 -7.59
N LEU A 60 0.76 -2.40 -6.78
CA LEU A 60 0.79 -1.23 -5.90
C LEU A 60 1.95 -1.28 -4.89
N ALA A 61 2.17 -2.42 -4.23
CA ALA A 61 3.28 -2.58 -3.29
C ALA A 61 4.63 -2.34 -3.98
N ASN A 62 4.81 -2.81 -5.22
CA ASN A 62 6.02 -2.56 -6.00
C ASN A 62 6.17 -1.09 -6.43
N GLN A 63 5.07 -0.37 -6.67
CA GLN A 63 5.11 1.08 -6.90
C GLN A 63 5.57 1.81 -5.63
N LEU A 64 5.01 1.45 -4.47
CA LEU A 64 5.35 2.05 -3.18
C LEU A 64 6.82 1.78 -2.77
N LYS A 65 7.39 0.62 -3.12
CA LYS A 65 8.80 0.29 -2.85
C LYS A 65 9.81 1.27 -3.45
N LYS A 66 9.41 2.04 -4.47
CA LYS A 66 10.27 3.09 -5.05
C LYS A 66 10.43 4.30 -4.12
N HIS A 67 9.57 4.44 -3.12
CA HIS A 67 9.48 5.60 -2.26
C HIS A 67 9.55 5.25 -0.76
N PHE A 68 9.16 4.03 -0.37
CA PHE A 68 9.02 3.62 1.02
C PHE A 68 9.65 2.23 1.26
N PRO A 69 10.09 1.91 2.49
CA PRO A 69 10.26 0.55 2.95
C PRO A 69 8.88 -0.16 2.98
N VAL A 70 8.70 -1.20 2.16
CA VAL A 70 7.41 -1.91 2.04
C VAL A 70 7.52 -3.39 2.37
N ASP A 71 6.71 -3.84 3.32
CA ASP A 71 6.40 -5.25 3.55
C ASP A 71 5.08 -5.60 2.85
N PHE A 72 5.03 -6.73 2.13
CA PHE A 72 3.83 -7.24 1.49
C PHE A 72 3.46 -8.60 2.06
N LEU A 73 2.21 -8.75 2.50
CA LEU A 73 1.67 -9.98 3.07
C LEU A 73 0.46 -10.46 2.24
N LEU A 74 0.59 -11.64 1.65
CA LEU A 74 -0.53 -12.39 1.10
C LEU A 74 -1.08 -13.30 2.19
N VAL A 75 -2.36 -13.16 2.52
CA VAL A 75 -3.05 -13.96 3.53
C VAL A 75 -3.96 -14.96 2.83
N ASP A 76 -3.77 -16.25 3.07
CA ASP A 76 -4.48 -17.34 2.37
C ASP A 76 -5.71 -17.87 3.13
N GLY A 77 -6.05 -17.25 4.26
CA GLY A 77 -7.32 -17.44 4.97
C GLY A 77 -7.37 -18.66 5.89
N GLY A 78 -6.54 -19.69 5.67
CA GLY A 78 -6.47 -20.91 6.49
C GLY A 78 -7.72 -21.78 6.39
#